data_AF-A0A246FFN3-F1
#
_entry.id   AF-A0A246FFN3-F1
#
_cell.length_a   1.000
_cell.length_b   1.000
_cell.length_c   1.000
_cell.angle_alpha   90.00
_cell.angle_beta   90.00
_cell.angle_gamma   90.00
#
_symmetry.space_group_name_H-M   'P 1'
#
loop_
_entity.id
_entity.type
_entity.pdbx_description
1 polymer ?
#
loop_
_entity_poly.entity_id
_entity_poly.type
_entity_poly.pdbx_seq_one_letter_code
_entity_poly.pdbx_strand_id
1 'polypeptide(L)'
;MRRELRDLITEAEKLEGDLARHQLDWAKWSANGREDAPPDWLIDKDDELVKPFEHLATSIYLSTVALLDSEGMHAYLKQFYLRFGENFDSSKAASEFDVDHYWSGDPYNLFLSRFRQFAAPLDVVGGSDRYLKLSGVQYLETVLKNTAAIIHKSGKTPNSEADVYKSVRNVLEAIFPSAKSPKTNFIKSAQEYKPDILIPELSAAVEYKYAADEARLKSVVAQISDDVKGYSGDDDYNLFYAVFYVTEDFWGASKFKEVWREKDFPNNWRWYYIVGK
;
A
#
# COMPACT_ATOMS: atom_id res chain seq x y z
N MET A 1 -24.59 16.61 0.19
CA MET A 1 -23.30 16.84 0.87
C MET A 1 -22.47 15.57 1.05
N ARG A 2 -22.61 14.72 2.09
CA ARG A 2 -21.68 13.56 2.25
C ARG A 2 -21.70 12.56 1.07
N ARG A 3 -22.88 12.14 0.61
CA ARG A 3 -23.02 11.27 -0.58
C ARG A 3 -22.45 11.91 -1.85
N GLU A 4 -22.82 13.17 -2.06
CA GLU A 4 -22.37 13.95 -3.22
C GLU A 4 -20.85 14.17 -3.25
N LEU A 5 -20.24 14.46 -2.10
CA LEU A 5 -18.78 14.53 -1.96
C LEU A 5 -18.14 13.19 -2.26
N ARG A 6 -18.74 12.06 -1.84
CA ARG A 6 -18.28 10.72 -2.19
C ARG A 6 -18.33 10.46 -3.70
N ASP A 7 -19.42 10.86 -4.37
CA ASP A 7 -19.57 10.70 -5.81
C ASP A 7 -18.49 11.51 -6.56
N LEU A 8 -18.27 12.76 -6.16
CA LEU A 8 -17.21 13.62 -6.72
C LEU A 8 -15.81 13.01 -6.58
N ILE A 9 -15.49 12.45 -5.41
CA ILE A 9 -14.21 11.78 -5.16
C ILE A 9 -14.08 10.54 -6.06
N THR A 10 -15.15 9.75 -6.17
CA THR A 10 -15.17 8.53 -7.00
C THR A 10 -14.91 8.87 -8.47
N GLU A 11 -15.53 9.92 -9.00
CA GLU A 11 -15.28 10.37 -10.38
C GLU A 11 -13.84 10.89 -10.56
N ALA A 12 -13.29 11.61 -9.59
CA ALA A 12 -11.90 12.07 -9.65
C ALA A 12 -10.89 10.90 -9.63
N GLU A 13 -11.19 9.85 -8.86
CA GLU A 13 -10.35 8.64 -8.79
C GLU A 13 -10.32 7.85 -10.11
N LYS A 14 -11.40 7.87 -10.89
CA LYS A 14 -11.41 7.23 -12.22
C LYS A 14 -10.44 7.90 -13.19
N LEU A 15 -10.21 9.20 -13.03
CA LEU A 15 -9.31 9.98 -13.90
C LEU A 15 -7.86 9.99 -13.40
N GLU A 16 -7.61 9.69 -12.13
CA GLU A 16 -6.32 9.91 -11.45
C GLU A 16 -5.13 9.28 -12.19
N GLY A 17 -5.24 7.99 -12.54
CA GLY A 17 -4.13 7.27 -13.16
C GLY A 17 -3.77 7.82 -14.54
N ASP A 18 -4.78 8.13 -15.37
CA ASP A 18 -4.55 8.64 -16.72
C ASP A 18 -4.11 10.10 -16.70
N LEU A 19 -4.66 10.91 -15.78
CA LEU A 19 -4.20 12.28 -15.55
C LEU A 19 -2.73 12.30 -15.11
N ALA A 20 -2.34 11.48 -14.15
CA ALA A 20 -0.97 11.50 -13.62
C ALA A 20 0.05 11.03 -14.67
N ARG A 21 -0.32 10.08 -15.54
CA ARG A 21 0.50 9.69 -16.71
C ARG A 21 0.58 10.81 -17.74
N HIS A 22 -0.53 11.50 -18.00
CA HIS A 22 -0.57 12.65 -18.91
C HIS A 22 0.33 13.79 -18.42
N GLN A 23 0.32 14.10 -17.13
CA GLN A 23 1.23 15.09 -16.54
C GLN A 23 2.71 14.67 -16.59
N LEU A 24 3.00 13.37 -16.45
CA LEU A 24 4.35 12.85 -16.69
C LEU A 24 4.79 13.04 -18.15
N ASP A 25 3.88 12.86 -19.10
CA ASP A 25 4.20 13.05 -20.52
C ASP A 25 4.44 14.53 -20.85
N TRP A 26 3.67 15.45 -20.26
CA TRP A 26 3.96 16.89 -20.27
C TRP A 26 5.33 17.21 -19.67
N ALA A 27 5.67 16.63 -18.51
CA ALA A 27 6.96 16.84 -17.86
C ALA A 27 8.14 16.33 -18.71
N LYS A 28 8.00 15.14 -19.32
CA LYS A 28 9.00 14.58 -20.25
C LYS A 28 9.17 15.46 -21.48
N TRP A 29 8.07 15.96 -22.05
CA TRP A 29 8.12 16.83 -23.22
C TRP A 29 8.84 18.15 -22.88
N SER A 30 8.47 18.80 -21.77
CA SER A 30 9.09 20.04 -21.29
C SER A 30 10.58 19.87 -20.99
N ALA A 31 10.97 18.75 -20.36
CA ALA A 31 12.37 18.46 -20.04
C ALA A 31 13.26 18.24 -21.27
N ASN A 32 12.68 17.87 -22.42
CA ASN A 32 13.43 17.63 -23.66
C ASN A 32 13.77 18.92 -24.43
N GLY A 33 13.43 20.11 -23.90
CA GLY A 33 13.99 21.40 -24.35
C GLY A 33 13.79 21.74 -25.83
N ARG A 34 12.66 21.33 -26.43
CA ARG A 34 12.39 21.63 -27.85
C ARG A 34 11.77 23.02 -28.01
N GLU A 35 12.22 23.76 -29.03
CA GLU A 35 11.61 25.04 -29.48
C GLU A 35 10.27 24.82 -30.24
N ASP A 36 9.88 23.57 -30.46
CA ASP A 36 8.66 23.19 -31.16
C ASP A 36 7.42 23.34 -30.27
N ALA A 37 6.25 23.57 -30.88
CA ALA A 37 4.98 23.54 -30.16
C ALA A 37 4.68 22.14 -29.56
N PRO A 38 3.92 22.04 -28.45
CA PRO A 38 3.47 20.76 -27.94
C PRO A 38 2.70 19.96 -28.99
N PRO A 39 2.87 18.63 -29.06
CA PRO A 39 2.05 17.77 -29.90
C PRO A 39 0.56 17.94 -29.62
N ASP A 40 -0.27 17.92 -30.67
CA ASP A 40 -1.72 18.05 -30.57
C ASP A 40 -2.33 17.05 -29.58
N TRP A 41 -1.84 15.81 -29.54
CA TRP A 41 -2.34 14.78 -28.62
C TRP A 41 -2.11 15.10 -27.13
N LEU A 42 -1.11 15.94 -26.79
CA LEU A 42 -0.94 16.43 -25.41
C LEU A 42 -1.96 17.51 -25.09
N ILE A 43 -2.23 18.41 -26.04
CA ILE A 43 -3.19 19.50 -25.89
C ILE A 43 -4.61 18.94 -25.82
N ASP A 44 -4.97 18.02 -26.71
CA ASP A 44 -6.30 17.40 -26.76
C ASP A 44 -6.61 16.64 -25.45
N LYS A 45 -5.62 15.97 -24.87
CA LYS A 45 -5.77 15.29 -23.59
C LYS A 45 -5.94 16.22 -22.39
N ASP A 46 -5.53 17.49 -22.48
CA ASP A 46 -5.85 18.46 -21.43
C ASP A 46 -7.36 18.70 -21.34
N ASP A 47 -8.05 18.73 -22.48
CA ASP A 47 -9.50 18.88 -22.52
C ASP A 47 -10.24 17.64 -22.00
N GLU A 48 -9.68 16.45 -22.20
CA GLU A 48 -10.27 15.18 -21.76
C GLU A 48 -9.98 14.86 -20.28
N LEU A 49 -8.82 15.26 -19.75
CA LEU A 49 -8.34 14.82 -18.44
C LEU A 49 -8.14 15.98 -17.46
N VAL A 50 -7.47 17.06 -17.89
CA VAL A 50 -7.09 18.16 -16.99
C VAL A 50 -8.31 18.99 -16.63
N LYS A 51 -9.04 19.53 -17.61
CA LYS A 51 -10.21 20.39 -17.34
C LYS A 51 -11.30 19.67 -16.54
N PRO A 52 -11.67 18.40 -16.84
CA PRO A 52 -12.65 17.68 -16.03
C PRO A 52 -12.16 17.45 -14.59
N PHE A 53 -10.87 17.15 -14.41
CA PHE A 53 -10.30 16.99 -13.08
C PHE A 53 -10.25 18.31 -12.30
N GLU A 54 -9.89 19.43 -12.92
CA GLU A 54 -9.93 20.75 -12.28
C GLU A 54 -11.34 21.09 -11.75
N HIS A 55 -12.36 20.77 -12.54
CA HIS A 55 -13.76 20.93 -12.14
C HIS A 55 -14.12 20.04 -10.94
N LEU A 56 -13.71 18.77 -10.97
CA LEU A 56 -13.92 17.83 -9.87
C LEU A 56 -13.17 18.26 -8.61
N ALA A 57 -11.91 18.68 -8.72
CA ALA A 57 -11.09 19.15 -7.61
C ALA A 57 -11.70 20.39 -6.95
N THR A 58 -12.17 21.34 -7.76
CA THR A 58 -12.89 22.53 -7.27
C THR A 58 -14.16 22.15 -6.52
N SER A 59 -14.95 21.23 -7.10
CA SER A 59 -16.18 20.75 -6.50
C SER A 59 -15.92 20.01 -5.19
N ILE A 60 -14.91 19.14 -5.12
CA ILE A 60 -14.47 18.45 -3.90
C ILE A 60 -14.10 19.47 -2.82
N TYR A 61 -13.31 20.48 -3.18
CA TYR A 61 -12.88 21.53 -2.25
C TYR A 61 -14.08 22.28 -1.66
N LEU A 62 -14.95 22.82 -2.52
CA LEU A 62 -16.11 23.60 -2.10
C LEU A 62 -17.14 22.77 -1.33
N SER A 63 -17.41 21.53 -1.76
CA SER A 63 -18.31 20.62 -1.05
C SER A 63 -17.76 20.23 0.32
N THR A 64 -16.44 20.12 0.47
CA THR A 64 -15.81 19.86 1.77
C THR A 64 -15.94 21.06 2.69
N VAL A 65 -15.66 22.27 2.21
CA VAL A 65 -15.87 23.51 2.97
C VAL A 65 -17.33 23.61 3.45
N ALA A 66 -18.29 23.44 2.54
CA ALA A 66 -19.71 23.49 2.86
C ALA A 66 -20.13 22.41 3.86
N LEU A 67 -19.61 21.18 3.72
CA LEU A 67 -19.87 20.09 4.65
C LEU A 67 -19.34 20.42 6.06
N LEU A 68 -18.09 20.87 6.17
CA LEU A 68 -17.48 21.16 7.47
C LEU A 68 -18.14 22.34 8.17
N ASP A 69 -18.51 23.38 7.41
CA ASP A 69 -19.19 24.54 7.95
C ASP A 69 -20.61 24.21 8.42
N SER A 70 -21.39 23.52 7.59
CA SER A 70 -22.78 23.14 7.91
C SER A 70 -22.91 22.19 9.09
N GLU A 71 -21.88 21.38 9.36
CA GLU A 71 -21.82 20.49 10.52
C GLU A 71 -21.16 21.14 11.76
N GLY A 72 -20.81 22.42 11.70
CA GLY A 72 -20.21 23.16 12.81
C GLY A 72 -18.79 22.72 13.17
N MET A 73 -18.09 22.03 12.25
CA MET A 73 -16.72 21.54 12.44
C MET A 73 -15.67 22.63 12.18
N HIS A 74 -15.84 23.82 12.76
CA HIS A 74 -15.00 25.00 12.45
C HIS A 74 -13.51 24.78 12.74
N ALA A 75 -13.16 24.01 13.78
CA ALA A 75 -11.78 23.64 14.05
C ALA A 75 -11.18 22.78 12.93
N TYR A 76 -11.97 21.86 12.36
CA TYR A 76 -11.55 21.00 11.26
C TYR A 76 -11.51 21.76 9.93
N LEU A 77 -12.43 22.70 9.72
CA LEU A 77 -12.42 23.62 8.59
C LEU A 77 -11.15 24.50 8.60
N LYS A 78 -10.72 24.97 9.77
CA LYS A 78 -9.45 25.69 9.90
C LYS A 78 -8.25 24.81 9.50
N GLN A 79 -8.24 23.54 9.89
CA GLN A 79 -7.20 22.60 9.47
C GLN A 79 -7.24 22.32 7.97
N PHE A 80 -8.44 22.27 7.38
CA PHE A 80 -8.60 22.16 5.93
C PHE A 80 -7.94 23.31 5.20
N TYR A 81 -8.22 24.56 5.58
CA TYR A 81 -7.60 25.73 4.96
C TYR A 81 -6.09 25.81 5.18
N LEU A 82 -5.58 25.39 6.34
CA LEU A 82 -4.13 25.31 6.57
C LEU A 82 -3.45 24.32 5.61
N ARG A 83 -4.15 23.26 5.19
CA ARG A 83 -3.59 22.20 4.34
C ARG A 83 -3.79 22.44 2.85
N PHE A 84 -4.93 23.00 2.45
CA PHE A 84 -5.33 23.16 1.04
C PHE A 84 -5.37 24.62 0.57
N GLY A 85 -5.15 25.58 1.47
CA GLY A 85 -5.29 27.01 1.22
C GLY A 85 -6.74 27.48 1.31
N GLU A 86 -6.96 28.77 1.59
CA GLU A 86 -8.30 29.39 1.50
C GLU A 86 -8.71 29.68 0.06
N ASN A 87 -7.72 30.05 -0.77
CA ASN A 87 -7.88 30.24 -2.21
C ASN A 87 -7.38 28.98 -2.92
N PHE A 88 -8.31 28.09 -3.26
CA PHE A 88 -8.00 26.83 -3.92
C PHE A 88 -7.59 27.04 -5.39
N ASP A 89 -6.47 26.44 -5.78
CA ASP A 89 -5.96 26.45 -7.14
C ASP A 89 -6.13 25.05 -7.76
N SER A 90 -7.17 24.91 -8.57
CA SER A 90 -7.50 23.64 -9.23
C SER A 90 -6.48 23.22 -10.29
N SER A 91 -5.88 24.19 -10.97
CA SER A 91 -4.86 23.91 -12.00
C SER A 91 -3.60 23.36 -11.36
N LYS A 92 -3.17 23.94 -10.24
CA LYS A 92 -2.11 23.36 -9.42
C LYS A 92 -2.49 21.96 -8.93
N ALA A 93 -3.70 21.77 -8.42
CA ALA A 93 -4.17 20.46 -7.96
C ALA A 93 -4.16 19.38 -9.06
N ALA A 94 -4.49 19.73 -10.31
CA ALA A 94 -4.47 18.82 -11.45
C ALA A 94 -3.04 18.47 -11.92
N SER A 95 -2.10 19.41 -11.79
CA SER A 95 -0.71 19.27 -12.25
C SER A 95 0.24 18.61 -11.24
N GLU A 96 -0.09 18.62 -9.94
CA GLU A 96 0.78 18.02 -8.92
C GLU A 96 0.62 16.48 -8.87
N PHE A 97 1.67 15.76 -9.25
CA PHE A 97 1.75 14.30 -9.18
C PHE A 97 3.05 13.83 -8.54
N ASP A 98 3.07 12.55 -8.16
CA ASP A 98 4.25 11.84 -7.68
C ASP A 98 4.20 10.39 -8.15
N VAL A 99 5.32 9.68 -8.10
CA VAL A 99 5.42 8.28 -8.54
C VAL A 99 5.62 7.40 -7.32
N ASP A 100 4.83 6.32 -7.22
CA ASP A 100 5.03 5.35 -6.17
C ASP A 100 6.34 4.57 -6.40
N HIS A 101 7.42 5.07 -5.81
CA HIS A 101 8.75 4.46 -5.89
C HIS A 101 8.91 3.18 -5.07
N TYR A 102 7.90 2.80 -4.29
CA TYR A 102 7.99 1.69 -3.33
C TYR A 102 7.11 0.48 -3.71
N TRP A 103 6.03 0.67 -4.48
CA TRP A 103 5.04 -0.39 -4.74
C TRP A 103 4.78 -0.67 -6.21
N SER A 104 4.08 0.21 -6.91
CA SER A 104 3.60 -0.05 -8.27
C SER A 104 4.44 0.61 -9.36
N GLY A 105 5.20 1.65 -9.02
CA GLY A 105 5.78 2.55 -10.04
C GLY A 105 4.73 3.39 -10.76
N ASP A 106 3.45 3.32 -10.35
CA ASP A 106 2.39 4.11 -10.96
C ASP A 106 2.43 5.54 -10.44
N PRO A 107 2.20 6.53 -11.32
CA PRO A 107 2.01 7.90 -10.91
C PRO A 107 0.63 8.09 -10.25
N TYR A 108 0.54 9.01 -9.29
CA TYR A 108 -0.69 9.36 -8.59
C TYR A 108 -0.78 10.86 -8.36
N ASN A 109 -2.00 11.37 -8.13
CA ASN A 109 -2.23 12.80 -7.94
C ASN A 109 -2.05 13.21 -6.47
N LEU A 110 -1.25 14.25 -6.22
CA LEU A 110 -0.90 14.69 -4.87
C LEU A 110 -2.07 15.36 -4.15
N PHE A 111 -2.93 16.09 -4.85
CA PHE A 111 -4.13 16.69 -4.26
C PHE A 111 -5.07 15.60 -3.73
N LEU A 112 -5.44 14.61 -4.55
CA LEU A 112 -6.30 13.51 -4.11
C LEU A 112 -5.66 12.70 -2.97
N SER A 113 -4.36 12.40 -3.05
CA SER A 113 -3.65 11.72 -1.96
C SER A 113 -3.76 12.47 -0.63
N ARG A 114 -3.46 13.78 -0.62
CA ARG A 114 -3.57 14.63 0.57
C ARG A 114 -5.03 14.76 1.05
N PHE A 115 -5.97 14.91 0.11
CA PHE A 115 -7.39 15.03 0.42
C PHE A 115 -7.92 13.78 1.09
N ARG A 116 -7.58 12.59 0.59
CA ARG A 116 -8.05 11.31 1.15
C ARG A 116 -7.52 11.09 2.57
N GLN A 117 -6.27 11.47 2.84
CA GLN A 117 -5.73 11.47 4.21
C GLN A 117 -6.50 12.42 5.14
N PHE A 118 -6.88 13.61 4.64
CA PHE A 118 -7.67 14.57 5.41
C PHE A 118 -9.12 14.10 5.62
N ALA A 119 -9.74 13.49 4.61
CA ALA A 119 -11.14 13.09 4.65
C ALA A 119 -11.38 11.73 5.33
N ALA A 120 -10.33 10.97 5.65
CA ALA A 120 -10.44 9.65 6.29
C ALA A 120 -11.25 9.66 7.61
N PRO A 121 -11.07 10.62 8.55
CA PRO A 121 -11.86 10.65 9.78
C PRO A 121 -13.33 11.05 9.57
N LEU A 122 -13.67 11.59 8.40
CA LEU A 122 -15.02 12.04 8.08
C LEU A 122 -15.86 10.91 7.46
N ASP A 123 -15.29 9.75 7.14
CA ASP A 123 -16.00 8.61 6.52
C ASP A 123 -16.76 8.94 5.21
N VAL A 124 -16.35 10.04 4.55
CA VAL A 124 -16.97 10.49 3.29
C VAL A 124 -16.40 9.72 2.11
N VAL A 125 -15.09 9.46 2.16
CA VAL A 125 -14.43 8.51 1.26
C VAL A 125 -14.90 7.13 1.73
N GLY A 126 -15.75 6.45 0.96
CA GLY A 126 -16.17 5.06 1.21
C GLY A 126 -15.04 4.03 1.04
N GLY A 127 -13.83 4.42 1.43
CA GLY A 127 -12.56 3.72 1.31
C GLY A 127 -11.59 4.14 2.41
N SER A 128 -12.11 4.63 3.56
CA SER A 128 -11.38 4.67 4.82
C SER A 128 -10.66 3.34 5.05
N ASP A 129 -11.31 2.22 4.74
CA ASP A 129 -10.71 0.87 4.72
C ASP A 129 -9.53 0.74 3.76
N ARG A 130 -9.52 1.34 2.56
CA ARG A 130 -8.40 1.24 1.62
C ARG A 130 -7.18 2.04 2.09
N TYR A 131 -7.35 3.23 2.66
CA TYR A 131 -6.25 4.06 3.17
C TYR A 131 -5.76 3.60 4.55
N LEU A 132 -6.66 3.17 5.43
CA LEU A 132 -6.32 2.46 6.66
C LEU A 132 -5.61 1.15 6.33
N LYS A 133 -6.02 0.44 5.27
CA LYS A 133 -5.31 -0.73 4.76
C LYS A 133 -3.96 -0.35 4.18
N LEU A 134 -3.80 0.71 3.39
CA LEU A 134 -2.49 1.13 2.88
C LEU A 134 -1.51 1.51 4.00
N SER A 135 -1.95 2.33 4.96
CA SER A 135 -1.15 2.71 6.13
C SER A 135 -0.90 1.53 7.07
N GLY A 136 -1.91 0.68 7.29
CA GLY A 136 -1.80 -0.58 8.03
C GLY A 136 -0.82 -1.54 7.37
N VAL A 137 -0.84 -1.66 6.04
CA VAL A 137 0.14 -2.45 5.30
C VAL A 137 1.54 -1.86 5.49
N GLN A 138 1.73 -0.54 5.45
CA GLN A 138 3.04 0.06 5.74
C GLN A 138 3.52 -0.26 7.17
N TYR A 139 2.64 -0.23 8.17
CA TYR A 139 2.98 -0.65 9.53
C TYR A 139 3.34 -2.14 9.60
N LEU A 140 2.56 -3.01 8.94
CA LEU A 140 2.86 -4.43 8.81
C LEU A 140 4.26 -4.63 8.22
N GLU A 141 4.53 -4.08 7.04
CA GLU A 141 5.83 -4.21 6.39
C GLU A 141 6.98 -3.68 7.25
N THR A 142 6.76 -2.57 7.95
CA THR A 142 7.74 -2.02 8.88
C THR A 142 8.05 -3.01 9.99
N VAL A 143 7.03 -3.63 10.59
CA VAL A 143 7.19 -4.67 11.61
C VAL A 143 7.92 -5.88 11.06
N LEU A 144 7.54 -6.39 9.88
CA LEU A 144 8.16 -7.56 9.26
C LEU A 144 9.64 -7.30 8.91
N LYS A 145 9.97 -6.14 8.32
CA LYS A 145 11.35 -5.71 8.02
C LYS A 145 12.19 -5.56 9.30
N ASN A 146 11.57 -5.24 10.43
CA ASN A 146 12.23 -5.08 11.73
C ASN A 146 12.19 -6.35 12.59
N THR A 147 11.86 -7.52 12.03
CA THR A 147 11.79 -8.81 12.76
C THR A 147 13.02 -9.05 13.65
N ALA A 148 14.24 -8.89 13.12
CA ALA A 148 15.47 -9.09 13.91
C ALA A 148 15.58 -8.13 15.10
N ALA A 149 15.23 -6.85 14.91
CA ALA A 149 15.25 -5.86 15.99
C ALA A 149 14.20 -6.18 17.07
N ILE A 150 13.01 -6.67 16.67
CA ILE A 150 11.94 -7.07 17.60
C ILE A 150 12.39 -8.26 18.45
N ILE A 151 12.96 -9.28 17.83
CA ILE A 151 13.46 -10.48 18.51
C ILE A 151 14.58 -10.13 19.49
N HIS A 152 15.57 -9.34 19.04
CA HIS A 152 16.67 -8.88 19.87
C HIS A 152 16.17 -8.08 21.08
N LYS A 153 15.24 -7.12 20.89
CA LYS A 153 14.65 -6.35 21.99
C LYS A 153 13.80 -7.19 22.94
N SER A 154 13.29 -8.33 22.48
CA SER A 154 12.55 -9.29 23.31
C SER A 154 13.48 -10.18 24.15
N GLY A 155 14.81 -10.05 23.99
CA GLY A 155 15.79 -10.86 24.72
C GLY A 155 15.75 -12.35 24.35
N LYS A 156 15.26 -12.70 23.15
CA LYS A 156 15.13 -14.07 22.68
C LYS A 156 16.16 -14.40 21.60
N THR A 157 16.55 -15.65 21.54
CA THR A 157 17.38 -16.23 20.48
C THR A 157 16.56 -17.32 19.80
N PRO A 158 16.04 -17.10 18.59
CA PRO A 158 15.14 -18.03 17.92
C PRO A 158 15.90 -19.26 17.40
N ASN A 159 15.34 -20.46 17.61
CA ASN A 159 15.91 -21.70 17.08
C ASN A 159 14.97 -22.41 16.09
N SER A 160 13.81 -21.81 15.82
CA SER A 160 12.75 -22.37 15.00
C SER A 160 11.89 -21.27 14.39
N GLU A 161 11.12 -21.64 13.35
CA GLU A 161 10.08 -20.78 12.72
C GLU A 161 9.11 -20.24 13.78
N ALA A 162 8.71 -21.11 14.72
CA ALA A 162 7.80 -20.77 15.81
C ALA A 162 8.34 -19.72 16.78
N ASP A 163 9.64 -19.74 17.08
CA ASP A 163 10.24 -18.75 17.96
C ASP A 163 10.28 -17.36 17.31
N VAL A 164 10.50 -17.33 15.99
CA VAL A 164 10.50 -16.10 15.19
C VAL A 164 9.09 -15.52 15.14
N TYR A 165 8.11 -16.24 14.58
CA TYR A 165 6.78 -15.66 14.35
C TYR A 165 6.08 -15.31 15.67
N LYS A 166 6.22 -16.12 16.74
CA LYS A 166 5.57 -15.81 18.03
C LYS A 166 6.10 -14.51 18.64
N SER A 167 7.37 -14.18 18.40
CA SER A 167 7.98 -12.94 18.89
C SER A 167 7.42 -11.71 18.15
N VAL A 168 7.20 -11.83 16.85
CA VAL A 168 6.61 -10.74 16.04
C VAL A 168 5.10 -10.65 16.21
N ARG A 169 4.41 -11.79 16.38
CA ARG A 169 2.96 -11.86 16.58
C ARG A 169 2.47 -10.97 17.71
N ASN A 170 3.18 -10.91 18.83
CA ASN A 170 2.82 -10.04 19.96
C ASN A 170 2.79 -8.55 19.58
N VAL A 171 3.72 -8.11 18.73
CA VAL A 171 3.76 -6.73 18.23
C VAL A 171 2.61 -6.50 17.25
N LEU A 172 2.38 -7.43 16.34
CA LEU A 172 1.30 -7.34 15.37
C LEU A 172 -0.09 -7.37 16.04
N GLU A 173 -0.31 -8.17 17.08
CA GLU A 173 -1.57 -8.21 17.82
C GLU A 173 -1.87 -6.92 18.62
N ALA A 174 -0.85 -6.10 18.90
CA ALA A 174 -1.01 -4.79 19.51
C ALA A 174 -1.40 -3.71 18.49
N ILE A 175 -0.95 -3.86 17.23
CA ILE A 175 -1.22 -2.93 16.13
C ILE A 175 -2.51 -3.30 15.39
N PHE A 176 -2.76 -4.61 15.23
CA PHE A 176 -3.86 -5.24 14.50
C PHE A 176 -4.60 -6.23 15.41
N PRO A 177 -5.54 -5.75 16.25
CA PRO A 177 -6.24 -6.60 17.21
C PRO A 177 -6.97 -7.79 16.56
N SER A 178 -7.34 -7.68 15.27
CA SER A 178 -7.99 -8.76 14.52
C SER A 178 -7.11 -10.01 14.36
N ALA A 179 -5.78 -9.87 14.46
CA ALA A 179 -4.82 -10.97 14.39
C ALA A 179 -4.88 -11.94 15.60
N LYS A 180 -5.52 -11.55 16.71
CA LYS A 180 -5.69 -12.39 17.91
C LYS A 180 -6.66 -13.55 17.71
N SER A 181 -7.63 -13.38 16.82
CA SER A 181 -8.70 -14.36 16.58
C SER A 181 -9.12 -14.30 15.11
N PRO A 182 -8.22 -14.74 14.20
CA PRO A 182 -8.54 -14.70 12.79
C PRO A 182 -9.75 -15.59 12.52
N LYS A 183 -10.74 -15.04 11.82
CA LYS A 183 -11.83 -15.83 11.27
C LYS A 183 -11.26 -16.54 10.04
N THR A 184 -11.42 -17.86 10.05
CA THR A 184 -11.15 -18.86 9.00
C THR A 184 -9.67 -19.23 8.74
N ASN A 185 -9.43 -20.55 8.71
CA ASN A 185 -8.28 -21.17 8.05
C ASN A 185 -8.68 -21.46 6.60
N PHE A 186 -7.71 -21.49 5.69
CA PHE A 186 -7.96 -21.81 4.28
C PHE A 186 -8.39 -23.28 4.16
N ILE A 187 -9.60 -23.54 3.70
CA ILE A 187 -10.06 -24.90 3.38
C ILE A 187 -10.16 -25.01 1.86
N LYS A 188 -9.17 -25.66 1.24
CA LYS A 188 -9.27 -26.12 -0.15
C LYS A 188 -9.00 -27.61 -0.23
N SER A 189 -9.95 -28.35 -0.80
CA SER A 189 -9.75 -29.71 -1.32
C SER A 189 -8.88 -30.61 -0.42
N ALA A 190 -9.38 -30.87 0.79
CA ALA A 190 -8.81 -31.78 1.80
C ALA A 190 -7.51 -31.35 2.53
N GLN A 191 -6.95 -30.16 2.26
CA GLN A 191 -5.78 -29.64 2.99
C GLN A 191 -6.08 -28.27 3.62
N GLU A 192 -5.84 -28.18 4.94
CA GLU A 192 -6.00 -26.95 5.71
C GLU A 192 -4.67 -26.19 5.66
N TYR A 193 -4.63 -25.04 4.97
CA TYR A 193 -3.45 -24.17 5.00
C TYR A 193 -3.60 -23.19 6.16
N LYS A 194 -2.57 -23.10 7.01
CA LYS A 194 -2.53 -22.24 8.19
C LYS A 194 -1.30 -21.35 8.12
N PRO A 195 -1.41 -20.11 7.63
CA PRO A 195 -0.33 -19.16 7.76
C PRO A 195 0.01 -18.93 9.23
N ASP A 196 1.26 -18.60 9.50
CA ASP A 196 1.73 -18.29 10.85
C ASP A 196 0.96 -17.12 11.47
N ILE A 197 0.65 -16.09 10.65
CA ILE A 197 -0.07 -14.89 11.08
C ILE A 197 -1.09 -14.49 10.02
N LEU A 198 -2.33 -14.28 10.45
CA LEU A 198 -3.43 -13.74 9.64
C LEU A 198 -3.80 -12.35 10.15
N ILE A 199 -3.99 -11.41 9.23
CA ILE A 199 -4.41 -10.04 9.51
C ILE A 199 -5.64 -9.73 8.64
N PRO A 200 -6.84 -10.15 9.08
CA PRO A 200 -8.07 -10.02 8.30
C PRO A 200 -8.36 -8.60 7.84
N GLU A 201 -8.11 -7.60 8.70
CA GLU A 201 -8.33 -6.18 8.39
C GLU A 201 -7.46 -5.66 7.23
N LEU A 202 -6.35 -6.36 6.92
CA LEU A 202 -5.50 -6.06 5.78
C LEU A 202 -5.68 -7.06 4.62
N SER A 203 -6.58 -8.05 4.74
CA SER A 203 -6.64 -9.22 3.86
C SER A 203 -5.25 -9.85 3.64
N ALA A 204 -4.42 -9.84 4.69
CA ALA A 204 -3.01 -10.21 4.61
C ALA A 204 -2.71 -11.48 5.40
N ALA A 205 -1.84 -12.31 4.84
CA ALA A 205 -1.28 -13.48 5.48
C ALA A 205 0.25 -13.40 5.48
N VAL A 206 0.87 -13.86 6.56
CA VAL A 206 2.33 -13.87 6.73
C VAL A 206 2.77 -15.28 7.08
N GLU A 207 3.78 -15.73 6.36
CA GLU A 207 4.48 -17.00 6.54
C GLU A 207 5.94 -16.71 6.92
N TYR A 208 6.41 -17.31 8.01
CA TYR A 208 7.78 -17.21 8.48
C TYR A 208 8.54 -18.48 8.18
N LYS A 209 9.76 -18.33 7.66
CA LYS A 209 10.72 -19.42 7.49
C LYS A 209 12.01 -19.11 8.21
N TYR A 210 12.59 -20.12 8.83
CA TYR A 210 13.83 -20.02 9.61
C TYR A 210 14.90 -20.91 8.96
N ALA A 211 16.08 -20.34 8.74
CA ALA A 211 17.23 -21.08 8.24
C ALA A 211 18.49 -20.77 9.02
N ALA A 212 19.07 -21.82 9.63
CA ALA A 212 20.34 -21.77 10.33
C ALA A 212 21.56 -21.95 9.41
N ASP A 213 21.32 -22.35 8.15
CA ASP A 213 22.34 -22.59 7.13
C ASP A 213 21.77 -22.40 5.71
N GLU A 214 22.65 -22.33 4.71
CA GLU A 214 22.27 -22.11 3.31
C GLU A 214 21.43 -23.26 2.72
N ALA A 215 21.65 -24.51 3.16
CA ALA A 215 20.91 -25.66 2.66
C ALA A 215 19.45 -25.61 3.12
N ARG A 216 19.22 -25.22 4.38
CA ARG A 216 17.89 -24.97 4.92
C ARG A 216 17.23 -23.80 4.20
N LEU A 217 17.96 -22.71 3.91
CA LEU A 217 17.43 -21.57 3.14
C LEU A 217 16.89 -22.00 1.77
N LYS A 218 17.66 -22.80 1.01
CA LYS A 218 17.22 -23.38 -0.27
C LYS A 218 15.95 -24.20 -0.11
N SER A 219 15.91 -25.05 0.91
CA SER A 219 14.76 -25.91 1.21
C SER A 219 13.50 -25.11 1.52
N VAL A 220 13.58 -24.08 2.36
CA VAL A 220 12.38 -23.30 2.74
C VAL A 220 11.88 -22.40 1.61
N VAL A 221 12.76 -21.89 0.74
CA VAL A 221 12.34 -21.16 -0.47
C VAL A 221 11.55 -22.08 -1.41
N ALA A 222 11.97 -23.34 -1.55
CA ALA A 222 11.23 -24.32 -2.34
C ALA A 222 9.86 -24.64 -1.71
N GLN A 223 9.79 -24.80 -0.38
CA GLN A 223 8.52 -25.03 0.33
C GLN A 223 7.50 -23.91 0.06
N ILE A 224 7.91 -22.63 0.16
CA ILE A 224 7.03 -21.50 -0.14
C ILE A 224 6.55 -21.54 -1.60
N SER A 225 7.44 -21.88 -2.54
CA SER A 225 7.10 -22.03 -3.96
C SER A 225 6.03 -23.09 -4.21
N ASP A 226 6.05 -24.18 -3.45
CA ASP A 226 5.05 -25.24 -3.54
C ASP A 226 3.73 -24.81 -2.89
N ASP A 227 3.79 -24.15 -1.73
CA ASP A 227 2.64 -23.70 -0.95
C ASP A 227 1.82 -22.62 -1.66
N VAL A 228 2.44 -21.74 -2.44
CA VAL A 228 1.77 -20.65 -3.18
C VAL A 228 0.63 -21.14 -4.07
N LYS A 229 0.76 -22.35 -4.64
CA LYS A 229 -0.30 -22.97 -5.45
C LYS A 229 -1.56 -23.27 -4.64
N GLY A 230 -1.42 -23.47 -3.33
CA GLY A 230 -2.53 -23.68 -2.39
C GLY A 230 -3.28 -22.40 -2.01
N TYR A 231 -2.61 -21.24 -2.07
CA TYR A 231 -3.14 -19.95 -1.66
C TYR A 231 -3.87 -19.17 -2.78
N SER A 232 -3.86 -19.66 -4.02
CA SER A 232 -4.54 -18.98 -5.14
C SER A 232 -6.06 -19.14 -5.09
N GLY A 233 -6.82 -18.04 -5.12
CA GLY A 233 -8.28 -18.00 -5.30
C GLY A 233 -9.11 -18.01 -4.00
N ASP A 234 -8.63 -17.35 -2.95
CA ASP A 234 -9.40 -17.05 -1.73
C ASP A 234 -9.83 -15.56 -1.79
N ASP A 235 -11.10 -15.28 -1.53
CA ASP A 235 -11.65 -13.92 -1.63
C ASP A 235 -11.34 -13.07 -0.39
N ASP A 236 -11.02 -13.70 0.76
CA ASP A 236 -10.80 -13.02 2.04
C ASP A 236 -9.34 -12.56 2.21
N TYR A 237 -8.38 -13.25 1.59
CA TYR A 237 -6.95 -12.92 1.65
C TYR A 237 -6.33 -12.79 0.26
N ASN A 238 -5.77 -11.62 -0.02
CA ASN A 238 -5.20 -11.30 -1.33
C ASN A 238 -3.79 -10.73 -1.28
N LEU A 239 -3.20 -10.56 -0.09
CA LEU A 239 -1.83 -10.08 0.10
C LEU A 239 -1.02 -11.06 0.97
N PHE A 240 0.12 -11.52 0.47
CA PHE A 240 0.91 -12.56 1.14
C PHE A 240 2.35 -12.11 1.37
N TYR A 241 2.91 -12.47 2.52
CA TYR A 241 4.28 -12.19 2.89
C TYR A 241 5.02 -13.47 3.27
N ALA A 242 6.21 -13.67 2.71
CA ALA A 242 7.16 -14.69 3.13
C ALA A 242 8.37 -14.01 3.79
N VAL A 243 8.53 -14.22 5.09
CA VAL A 243 9.65 -13.63 5.87
C VAL A 243 10.67 -14.72 6.16
N PHE A 244 11.85 -14.58 5.59
CA PHE A 244 12.97 -15.49 5.76
C PHE A 244 13.91 -14.93 6.82
N TYR A 245 13.88 -15.52 8.01
CA TYR A 245 14.82 -15.23 9.09
C TYR A 245 16.03 -16.15 8.99
N VAL A 246 17.21 -15.57 8.79
CA VAL A 246 18.47 -16.31 8.67
C VAL A 246 19.43 -15.92 9.78
N THR A 247 20.15 -16.90 10.32
CA THR A 247 21.12 -16.70 11.41
C THR A 247 22.37 -15.94 10.95
N GLU A 248 22.69 -16.04 9.67
CA GLU A 248 23.81 -15.38 9.01
C GLU A 248 23.42 -14.95 7.59
N ASP A 249 24.18 -14.02 7.04
CA ASP A 249 23.96 -13.57 5.66
C ASP A 249 24.56 -14.59 4.67
N PHE A 250 23.75 -15.56 4.25
CA PHE A 250 24.16 -16.59 3.30
C PHE A 250 24.21 -16.11 1.86
N TRP A 251 23.28 -15.22 1.45
CA TRP A 251 23.06 -14.86 0.05
C TRP A 251 23.16 -13.35 -0.23
N GLY A 252 22.90 -12.51 0.75
CA GLY A 252 22.65 -11.09 0.53
C GLY A 252 21.33 -10.83 -0.18
N ALA A 253 20.82 -9.61 -0.03
CA ALA A 253 19.53 -9.21 -0.59
C ALA A 253 19.46 -9.33 -2.13
N SER A 254 20.56 -9.04 -2.83
CA SER A 254 20.60 -9.06 -4.30
C SER A 254 20.43 -10.48 -4.87
N LYS A 255 21.20 -11.46 -4.36
CA LYS A 255 21.07 -12.86 -4.79
C LYS A 255 19.71 -13.44 -4.38
N PHE A 256 19.22 -13.11 -3.18
CA PHE A 256 17.89 -13.54 -2.76
C PHE A 256 16.81 -13.02 -3.70
N LYS A 257 16.89 -11.75 -4.11
CA LYS A 257 15.97 -11.14 -5.09
C LYS A 257 15.99 -11.88 -6.43
N GLU A 258 17.15 -12.27 -6.93
CA GLU A 258 17.28 -13.05 -8.17
C GLU A 258 16.63 -14.43 -8.04
N VAL A 259 16.91 -15.15 -6.96
CA VAL A 259 16.29 -16.45 -6.67
C VAL A 259 14.77 -16.33 -6.56
N TRP A 260 14.27 -15.30 -5.88
CA TRP A 260 12.83 -15.04 -5.78
C TRP A 260 12.21 -14.79 -7.15
N ARG A 261 12.85 -13.99 -8.01
CA ARG A 261 12.39 -13.72 -9.37
C ARG A 261 12.35 -14.99 -10.23
N GLU A 262 13.35 -15.87 -10.11
CA GLU A 262 13.41 -17.14 -10.86
C GLU A 262 12.28 -18.12 -10.51
N LYS A 263 11.70 -17.98 -9.30
CA LYS A 263 10.58 -18.82 -8.84
C LYS A 263 9.21 -18.36 -9.36
N ASP A 264 9.14 -17.21 -10.02
CA ASP A 264 7.92 -16.69 -10.65
C ASP A 264 6.72 -16.63 -9.69
N PHE A 265 6.96 -16.12 -8.47
CA PHE A 265 5.90 -15.92 -7.48
C PHE A 265 4.87 -14.90 -7.99
N PRO A 266 3.56 -15.09 -7.69
CA PRO A 266 2.53 -14.12 -8.03
C PRO A 266 2.80 -12.72 -7.48
N ASN A 267 2.34 -11.69 -8.19
CA ASN A 267 2.57 -10.28 -7.84
C ASN A 267 2.06 -9.88 -6.44
N ASN A 268 1.13 -10.64 -5.88
CA ASN A 268 0.58 -10.40 -4.55
C ASN A 268 1.36 -11.08 -3.42
N TRP A 269 2.48 -11.74 -3.73
CA TRP A 269 3.44 -12.27 -2.76
C TRP A 269 4.65 -11.36 -2.63
N ARG A 270 5.02 -11.06 -1.38
CA ARG A 270 6.22 -10.30 -1.05
C ARG A 270 7.15 -11.08 -0.17
N TRP A 271 8.42 -10.74 -0.25
CA TRP A 271 9.45 -11.41 0.51
C TRP A 271 10.26 -10.42 1.33
N TYR A 272 10.73 -10.88 2.49
CA TYR A 272 11.75 -10.21 3.27
C TYR A 272 12.85 -11.18 3.66
N TYR A 273 14.09 -10.80 3.35
CA TYR A 273 15.28 -11.52 3.76
C TYR A 273 15.89 -10.80 4.98
N ILE A 274 15.76 -11.40 6.15
CA ILE A 274 16.10 -10.78 7.43
C ILE A 274 17.25 -11.56 8.09
N VAL A 275 18.38 -10.89 8.25
CA VAL A 275 19.53 -11.44 8.97
C VAL A 275 19.43 -11.07 10.44
N GLY A 276 19.48 -12.06 11.34
CA GLY A 276 19.45 -11.84 12.78
C GLY A 276 19.99 -13.03 13.57
N LYS A 277 20.57 -12.76 14.73
CA LYS A 277 21.09 -13.78 15.66
C LYS A 277 20.22 -13.86 16.90
#